data_AF-A0A248TFU0-F1
#
_entry.id   AF-A0A248TFU0-F1
#
_cell.length_a   1.000
_cell.length_b   1.000
_cell.length_c   1.000
_cell.angle_alpha   90.00
_cell.angle_beta   90.00
_cell.angle_gamma   90.00
#
_symmetry.space_group_name_H-M   'P 1'
#
loop_
_entity.id
_entity.type
_entity.pdbx_description
1 polymer ?
#
loop_
_entity_poly.entity_id
_entity_poly.type
_entity_poly.pdbx_seq_one_letter_code
_entity_poly.pdbx_strand_id
1 'polypeptide(L)'
;MNLQFEQWIQSQNLPEEAISIIEEGINCYKIGAYRASFLMSYYFFLKILKHRLEQARDAKPDSISLKTWQDLLNKIQDDSVWDQTVFDTTRWKENDGRSKIYLISNDLREDMVYWRRKRNDCAHSKDNIISYPHVESFWLFIQSNLSKFIVNGGREGLLNKVEKHFDPKFTQPGQDYSYIIEQIPLVVKISEISNLLNDIHEILEKQSSYMYIENKKGVYYFFWKDIAFSINKEINDGFIEFITSNHEIFIEFITVYPEKLLMCSKKEELMRLFWREFFFKRGVLGCDEFWNLAIILLNNKIIPTEERDTFVRKLALKGVKRDLNDEQIKSLKTYGLFKHIREYLFVDDKLTQLHNGYHNANKNSSFIIFYLKNEPLDDIVVSRLNSLLYGLRFGQFFELFSDFLKNNPTFIIPFSESVERQGFNLAPIFEEDKEEHEV
;
A
#
# COMPACT_ATOMS: atom_id res chain seq x y z
N MET A 1 -47.62 -0.30 -15.44
CA MET A 1 -46.80 -0.78 -14.31
C MET A 1 -45.38 -0.89 -14.82
N ASN A 2 -44.44 -0.09 -14.32
CA ASN A 2 -43.03 -0.20 -14.71
C ASN A 2 -42.36 -1.24 -13.81
N LEU A 3 -41.69 -2.20 -14.42
CA LEU A 3 -40.98 -3.26 -13.70
C LEU A 3 -39.66 -2.70 -13.14
N GLN A 4 -39.17 -3.23 -12.02
CA GLN A 4 -37.87 -2.82 -11.46
C GLN A 4 -36.73 -3.04 -12.48
N PHE A 5 -36.79 -4.14 -13.23
CA PHE A 5 -35.82 -4.42 -14.28
C PHE A 5 -35.86 -3.40 -15.42
N GLU A 6 -37.04 -2.89 -15.78
CA GLU A 6 -37.23 -1.87 -16.81
C GLU A 6 -36.59 -0.53 -16.38
N GLN A 7 -36.76 -0.14 -15.11
CA GLN A 7 -36.07 1.02 -14.53
C GLN A 7 -34.55 0.83 -14.52
N TRP A 8 -34.09 -0.38 -14.21
CA TRP A 8 -32.66 -0.69 -14.26
C TRP A 8 -32.11 -0.55 -15.67
N ILE A 9 -32.75 -1.11 -16.69
CA ILE A 9 -32.33 -0.97 -18.10
C ILE A 9 -32.18 0.51 -18.50
N GLN A 10 -33.16 1.36 -18.13
CA GLN A 10 -33.13 2.80 -18.43
C GLN A 10 -31.96 3.54 -17.76
N SER A 11 -31.42 3.01 -16.66
CA SER A 11 -30.25 3.59 -15.98
C SER A 11 -28.91 3.18 -16.59
N GLN A 12 -28.89 2.19 -17.49
CA GLN A 12 -27.67 1.65 -18.08
C GLN A 12 -27.38 2.31 -19.43
N ASN A 13 -26.10 2.52 -19.75
CA ASN A 13 -25.66 2.91 -21.09
C ASN A 13 -25.44 1.66 -21.95
N LEU A 14 -26.46 1.26 -22.71
CA LEU A 14 -26.48 0.00 -23.48
C LEU A 14 -26.61 0.27 -24.99
N PRO A 15 -26.13 -0.65 -25.86
CA PRO A 15 -26.31 -0.53 -27.31
C PRO A 15 -27.79 -0.50 -27.69
N GLU A 16 -28.16 0.38 -28.63
CA GLU A 16 -29.55 0.59 -29.08
C GLU A 16 -30.20 -0.72 -29.56
N GLU A 17 -29.46 -1.54 -30.30
CA GLU A 17 -29.94 -2.83 -30.77
C GLU A 17 -30.26 -3.79 -29.61
N ALA A 18 -29.47 -3.77 -28.54
CA ALA A 18 -29.74 -4.57 -27.35
C ALA A 18 -30.97 -4.04 -26.60
N ILE A 19 -31.14 -2.71 -26.50
CA ILE A 19 -32.32 -2.08 -25.89
C ILE A 19 -33.60 -2.52 -26.60
N SER A 20 -33.62 -2.48 -27.94
CA SER A 20 -34.80 -2.90 -28.72
C SER A 20 -35.22 -4.35 -28.42
N ILE A 21 -34.24 -5.27 -28.30
CA ILE A 21 -34.51 -6.68 -27.97
C ILE A 21 -35.12 -6.83 -26.57
N ILE A 22 -34.57 -6.12 -25.56
CA ILE A 22 -35.05 -6.30 -24.19
C ILE A 22 -36.42 -5.65 -23.97
N GLU A 23 -36.73 -4.55 -24.67
CA GLU A 23 -38.06 -3.93 -24.65
C GLU A 23 -39.13 -4.90 -25.18
N GLU A 24 -38.85 -5.61 -26.27
CA GLU A 24 -39.73 -6.67 -26.77
C GLU A 24 -39.89 -7.80 -25.74
N GLY A 25 -38.79 -8.20 -25.10
CA GLY A 25 -38.81 -9.19 -24.02
C GLY A 25 -39.66 -8.79 -22.81
N ILE A 26 -39.63 -7.52 -22.42
CA ILE A 26 -40.45 -6.95 -21.34
C ILE A 26 -41.92 -6.91 -21.74
N ASN A 27 -42.23 -6.56 -22.99
CA ASN A 27 -43.59 -6.59 -23.51
C ASN A 27 -44.16 -8.01 -23.51
N CYS A 28 -43.38 -9.01 -23.94
CA CYS A 28 -43.76 -10.42 -23.84
C CYS A 28 -44.03 -10.84 -22.39
N TYR A 29 -43.23 -10.38 -21.43
CA TYR A 29 -43.44 -10.67 -20.00
C TYR A 29 -44.79 -10.10 -19.53
N LYS A 30 -45.09 -8.83 -19.86
CA LYS A 30 -46.31 -8.13 -19.43
C LYS A 30 -47.60 -8.80 -19.92
N ILE A 31 -47.56 -9.51 -21.06
CA ILE A 31 -48.71 -10.26 -21.60
C ILE A 31 -48.71 -11.75 -21.25
N GLY A 32 -47.78 -12.22 -20.39
CA GLY A 32 -47.69 -13.62 -19.96
C GLY A 32 -46.99 -14.56 -20.94
N ALA A 33 -46.35 -14.04 -21.99
CA ALA A 33 -45.57 -14.82 -22.95
C ALA A 33 -44.15 -15.12 -22.42
N TYR A 34 -44.06 -15.82 -21.30
CA TYR A 34 -42.80 -15.98 -20.54
C TYR A 34 -41.67 -16.69 -21.31
N ARG A 35 -41.99 -17.64 -22.20
CA ARG A 35 -40.98 -18.29 -23.05
C ARG A 35 -40.33 -17.30 -24.01
N ALA A 36 -41.14 -16.47 -24.67
CA ALA A 36 -40.66 -15.43 -25.58
C ALA A 36 -39.86 -14.36 -24.81
N SER A 37 -40.37 -13.95 -23.65
CA SER A 37 -39.66 -13.01 -22.76
C SER A 37 -38.28 -13.52 -22.35
N PHE A 38 -38.18 -14.79 -21.95
CA PHE A 38 -36.90 -15.40 -21.59
C PHE A 38 -35.95 -15.46 -22.79
N LEU A 39 -36.43 -15.85 -23.97
CA LEU A 39 -35.64 -15.90 -25.21
C LEU A 39 -35.05 -14.53 -25.55
N MET A 40 -35.87 -13.49 -25.55
CA MET A 40 -35.43 -12.13 -25.84
C MET A 40 -34.44 -11.62 -24.78
N SER A 41 -34.71 -11.89 -23.49
CA SER A 41 -33.80 -11.52 -22.40
C SER A 41 -32.43 -12.18 -22.54
N TYR A 42 -32.40 -13.46 -22.92
CA TYR A 42 -31.16 -14.19 -23.16
C TYR A 42 -30.40 -13.63 -24.36
N TYR A 43 -31.12 -13.29 -25.44
CA TYR A 43 -30.54 -12.73 -26.64
C TYR A 43 -29.95 -11.33 -26.39
N PHE A 44 -30.67 -10.50 -25.63
CA PHE A 44 -30.19 -9.22 -25.11
C PHE A 44 -28.86 -9.37 -24.38
N PHE A 45 -28.76 -10.32 -23.44
CA PHE A 45 -27.53 -10.57 -22.70
C PHE A 45 -26.36 -10.94 -23.63
N LEU A 46 -26.56 -11.87 -24.56
CA LEU A 46 -25.53 -12.23 -25.54
C LEU A 46 -25.17 -11.06 -26.46
N LYS A 47 -26.11 -10.19 -26.82
CA LYS A 47 -25.85 -9.01 -27.65
C LYS A 47 -24.91 -8.03 -26.95
N ILE A 48 -25.07 -7.84 -25.64
CA ILE A 48 -24.14 -7.02 -24.85
C ILE A 48 -22.75 -7.68 -24.82
N LEU A 49 -22.67 -9.01 -24.64
CA LEU A 49 -21.38 -9.71 -24.68
C LEU A 49 -20.70 -9.63 -26.04
N LYS A 50 -21.47 -9.73 -27.15
CA LYS A 50 -20.99 -9.49 -28.52
C LYS A 50 -20.38 -8.09 -28.64
N HIS A 51 -21.13 -7.07 -28.21
CA HIS A 51 -20.67 -5.68 -28.28
C HIS A 51 -19.36 -5.47 -27.50
N ARG A 52 -19.22 -6.07 -26.32
CA ARG A 52 -17.96 -5.99 -25.55
C ARG A 52 -16.78 -6.65 -26.24
N LEU A 53 -16.99 -7.77 -26.93
CA LEU A 53 -15.95 -8.40 -27.74
C LEU A 53 -15.54 -7.49 -28.91
N GLU A 54 -16.50 -6.84 -29.55
CA GLU A 54 -16.23 -5.89 -30.65
C GLU A 54 -15.45 -4.66 -30.17
N GLN A 55 -15.80 -4.11 -29.00
CA GLN A 55 -15.06 -3.01 -28.38
C GLN A 55 -13.65 -3.41 -27.94
N ALA A 56 -13.47 -4.67 -27.55
CA ALA A 56 -12.17 -5.22 -27.16
C ALA A 56 -11.31 -5.68 -28.34
N ARG A 57 -11.62 -5.26 -29.58
CA ARG A 57 -10.90 -5.66 -30.81
C ARG A 57 -9.38 -5.54 -30.66
N ASP A 58 -8.92 -4.43 -30.09
CA ASP A 58 -7.50 -4.11 -29.92
C ASP A 58 -6.92 -4.59 -28.57
N ALA A 59 -7.75 -5.14 -27.68
CA ALA A 59 -7.39 -5.62 -26.34
C ALA A 59 -7.53 -7.14 -26.26
N LYS A 60 -6.78 -7.85 -27.11
CA LYS A 60 -6.79 -9.32 -27.19
C LYS A 60 -6.33 -9.95 -25.86
N PRO A 61 -7.05 -10.94 -25.31
CA PRO A 61 -6.54 -11.73 -24.18
C PRO A 61 -5.20 -12.41 -24.50
N ASP A 62 -4.24 -12.36 -23.57
CA ASP A 62 -2.88 -12.86 -23.79
C ASP A 62 -2.82 -14.33 -24.16
N SER A 63 -3.69 -15.13 -23.53
CA SER A 63 -3.75 -16.56 -23.71
C SER A 63 -4.37 -17.02 -25.03
N ILE A 64 -4.85 -16.08 -25.84
CA ILE A 64 -5.45 -16.34 -27.14
C ILE A 64 -4.48 -15.89 -28.23
N SER A 65 -4.21 -16.75 -29.20
CA SER A 65 -3.39 -16.39 -30.35
C SER A 65 -4.07 -15.28 -31.17
N LEU A 66 -3.30 -14.40 -31.80
CA LEU A 66 -3.85 -13.32 -32.63
C LEU A 66 -4.78 -13.87 -33.72
N LYS A 67 -4.41 -14.98 -34.35
CA LYS A 67 -5.23 -15.67 -35.35
C LYS A 67 -6.58 -16.11 -34.76
N THR A 68 -6.56 -16.79 -33.62
CA THR A 68 -7.81 -17.24 -32.95
C THR A 68 -8.69 -16.08 -32.54
N TRP A 69 -8.11 -14.96 -32.10
CA TRP A 69 -8.85 -13.75 -31.77
C TRP A 69 -9.51 -13.12 -33.00
N GLN A 70 -8.77 -12.99 -34.10
CA GLN A 70 -9.31 -12.49 -35.36
C GLN A 70 -10.42 -13.41 -35.90
N ASP A 71 -10.21 -14.72 -35.86
CA ASP A 71 -11.23 -15.71 -36.26
C ASP A 71 -12.49 -15.60 -35.40
N LEU A 72 -12.34 -15.40 -34.08
CA LEU A 72 -13.46 -15.15 -33.17
C LEU A 72 -14.20 -13.87 -33.54
N LEU A 73 -13.49 -12.77 -33.73
CA LEU A 73 -14.07 -11.47 -34.10
C LEU A 73 -14.79 -11.54 -35.45
N ASN A 74 -14.32 -12.35 -36.40
CA ASN A 74 -15.01 -12.59 -37.66
C ASN A 74 -16.29 -13.41 -37.46
N LYS A 75 -16.24 -14.49 -36.67
CA LYS A 75 -17.40 -15.34 -36.39
C LYS A 75 -18.53 -14.61 -35.66
N ILE A 76 -18.22 -13.65 -34.79
CA ILE A 76 -19.27 -12.87 -34.13
C ILE A 76 -19.97 -11.88 -35.07
N GLN A 77 -19.42 -11.61 -36.26
CA GLN A 77 -20.09 -10.84 -37.33
C GLN A 77 -21.01 -11.70 -38.21
N ASP A 78 -20.90 -13.02 -38.15
CA ASP A 78 -21.73 -13.94 -38.93
C ASP A 78 -23.06 -14.23 -38.20
N ASP A 79 -24.16 -13.72 -38.77
CA ASP A 79 -25.51 -13.84 -38.21
C ASP A 79 -25.96 -15.28 -37.95
N SER A 80 -25.36 -16.26 -38.64
CA SER A 80 -25.72 -17.68 -38.51
C SER A 80 -25.07 -18.39 -37.31
N VAL A 81 -23.95 -17.85 -36.79
CA VAL A 81 -23.15 -18.54 -35.76
C VAL A 81 -22.75 -17.66 -34.58
N TRP A 82 -23.04 -16.36 -34.62
CA TRP A 82 -22.57 -15.43 -33.59
C TRP A 82 -23.09 -15.78 -32.19
N ASP A 83 -24.35 -16.20 -32.05
CA ASP A 83 -24.97 -16.47 -30.73
C ASP A 83 -24.25 -17.62 -30.02
N GLN A 84 -23.97 -18.69 -30.76
CA GLN A 84 -23.25 -19.86 -30.28
C GLN A 84 -21.79 -19.49 -30.01
N THR A 85 -21.17 -18.70 -30.89
CA THR A 85 -19.79 -18.24 -30.73
C THR A 85 -19.62 -17.42 -29.45
N VAL A 86 -20.49 -16.43 -29.20
CA VAL A 86 -20.45 -15.59 -28.00
C VAL A 86 -20.80 -16.38 -26.73
N PHE A 87 -21.69 -17.36 -26.82
CA PHE A 87 -21.91 -18.26 -25.69
C PHE A 87 -20.64 -19.09 -25.39
N ASP A 88 -19.98 -19.63 -26.41
CA ASP A 88 -18.80 -20.45 -26.23
C ASP A 88 -17.64 -19.68 -25.58
N THR A 89 -17.48 -18.38 -25.89
CA THR A 89 -16.46 -17.54 -25.22
C THR A 89 -16.66 -17.45 -23.71
N THR A 90 -17.90 -17.51 -23.20
CA THR A 90 -18.16 -17.56 -21.75
C THR A 90 -17.66 -18.84 -21.09
N ARG A 91 -17.44 -19.90 -21.87
CA ARG A 91 -17.01 -21.21 -21.37
C ARG A 91 -15.53 -21.48 -21.55
N TRP A 92 -14.85 -20.74 -22.43
CA TRP A 92 -13.44 -20.96 -22.72
C TRP A 92 -12.61 -20.87 -21.45
N LYS A 93 -11.77 -21.89 -21.21
CA LYS A 93 -10.92 -21.97 -20.03
C LYS A 93 -9.45 -22.17 -20.36
N GLU A 94 -8.61 -21.59 -19.51
CA GLU A 94 -7.20 -21.93 -19.38
C GLU A 94 -7.00 -23.29 -18.71
N ASN A 95 -5.77 -23.78 -18.78
CA ASN A 95 -5.36 -25.01 -18.11
C ASN A 95 -5.49 -24.92 -16.57
N ASP A 96 -5.34 -23.72 -16.02
CA ASP A 96 -5.50 -23.43 -14.59
C ASP A 96 -6.97 -23.17 -14.18
N GLY A 97 -7.91 -23.28 -15.11
CA GLY A 97 -9.34 -23.13 -14.85
C GLY A 97 -9.88 -21.72 -15.05
N ARG A 98 -9.04 -20.68 -15.19
CA ARG A 98 -9.49 -19.29 -15.42
C ARG A 98 -10.19 -19.14 -16.76
N SER A 99 -11.06 -18.15 -16.87
CA SER A 99 -11.74 -17.82 -18.13
C SER A 99 -10.77 -17.18 -19.12
N LYS A 100 -10.77 -17.65 -20.39
CA LYS A 100 -9.85 -17.13 -21.42
C LYS A 100 -10.25 -15.74 -21.93
N ILE A 101 -11.56 -15.46 -21.94
CA ILE A 101 -12.12 -14.29 -22.61
C ILE A 101 -12.62 -13.27 -21.61
N TYR A 102 -13.34 -13.69 -20.57
CA TYR A 102 -13.96 -12.78 -19.62
C TYR A 102 -13.34 -12.88 -18.22
N LEU A 103 -13.40 -11.82 -17.43
CA LEU A 103 -12.97 -11.80 -16.03
C LEU A 103 -14.07 -12.35 -15.08
N ILE A 104 -14.46 -13.61 -15.26
CA ILE A 104 -15.55 -14.27 -14.52
C ILE A 104 -15.09 -15.53 -13.79
N SER A 105 -15.73 -15.84 -12.65
CA SER A 105 -15.47 -17.04 -11.85
C SER A 105 -15.99 -18.32 -12.53
N ASN A 106 -15.60 -19.49 -11.99
CA ASN A 106 -16.11 -20.78 -12.46
C ASN A 106 -17.63 -20.89 -12.29
N ASP A 107 -18.16 -20.46 -11.15
CA ASP A 107 -19.59 -20.49 -10.85
C ASP A 107 -20.40 -19.72 -11.91
N LEU A 108 -19.95 -18.51 -12.28
CA LEU A 108 -20.62 -17.72 -13.31
C LEU A 108 -20.61 -18.40 -14.69
N ARG A 109 -19.59 -19.22 -14.99
CA ARG A 109 -19.55 -20.01 -16.23
C ARG A 109 -20.54 -21.16 -16.19
N GLU A 110 -20.70 -21.80 -15.03
CA GLU A 110 -21.69 -22.85 -14.85
C GLU A 110 -23.12 -22.29 -14.92
N ASP A 111 -23.35 -21.12 -14.33
CA ASP A 111 -24.61 -20.37 -14.47
C ASP A 111 -24.94 -20.09 -15.94
N MET A 112 -23.95 -19.71 -16.75
CA MET A 112 -24.16 -19.51 -18.19
C MET A 112 -24.63 -20.78 -18.89
N VAL A 113 -24.09 -21.95 -18.52
CA VAL A 113 -24.55 -23.23 -19.05
C VAL A 113 -25.99 -23.51 -18.62
N TYR A 114 -26.34 -23.22 -17.37
CA TYR A 114 -27.72 -23.34 -16.88
C TYR A 114 -28.70 -22.46 -17.67
N TRP A 115 -28.37 -21.19 -17.89
CA TRP A 115 -29.22 -20.27 -18.64
C TRP A 115 -29.37 -20.66 -20.11
N ARG A 116 -28.31 -21.17 -20.76
CA ARG A 116 -28.41 -21.73 -22.13
C ARG A 116 -29.35 -22.93 -22.18
N ARG A 117 -29.36 -23.80 -21.15
CA ARG A 117 -30.32 -24.92 -21.08
C ARG A 117 -31.75 -24.41 -21.00
N LYS A 118 -32.04 -23.43 -20.14
CA LYS A 118 -33.38 -22.82 -20.02
C LYS A 118 -33.82 -22.12 -21.31
N ARG A 119 -32.91 -21.44 -22.00
CA ARG A 119 -33.15 -20.88 -23.35
C ARG A 119 -33.61 -21.97 -24.32
N ASN A 120 -32.91 -23.11 -24.34
CA ASN A 120 -33.24 -24.22 -25.23
C ASN A 120 -34.60 -24.86 -24.88
N ASP A 121 -34.97 -24.94 -23.60
CA ASP A 121 -36.31 -25.39 -23.19
C ASP A 121 -37.41 -24.46 -23.72
N CYS A 122 -37.16 -23.14 -23.73
CA CYS A 122 -38.08 -22.16 -24.30
C CYS A 122 -38.22 -22.30 -25.82
N ALA A 123 -37.11 -22.49 -26.54
CA ALA A 123 -37.09 -22.56 -28.00
C ALA A 123 -37.68 -23.86 -28.56
N HIS A 124 -37.43 -25.00 -27.90
CA HIS A 124 -37.84 -26.33 -28.40
C HIS A 124 -39.10 -26.88 -27.73
N SER A 125 -39.81 -26.05 -26.94
CA SER A 125 -41.06 -26.42 -26.26
C SER A 125 -40.99 -27.77 -25.53
N LYS A 126 -39.87 -28.04 -24.85
CA LYS A 126 -39.71 -29.24 -24.01
C LYS A 126 -40.72 -29.21 -22.85
N ASP A 127 -41.02 -30.37 -22.26
CA ASP A 127 -42.04 -30.58 -21.21
C ASP A 127 -41.85 -29.76 -19.91
N ASN A 128 -40.80 -28.94 -19.82
CA ASN A 128 -40.54 -28.08 -18.67
C ASN A 128 -41.47 -26.86 -18.66
N ILE A 129 -42.04 -26.57 -17.49
CA ILE A 129 -42.83 -25.37 -17.24
C ILE A 129 -41.87 -24.17 -17.17
N ILE A 130 -42.07 -23.20 -18.08
CA ILE A 130 -41.42 -21.89 -18.04
C ILE A 130 -42.49 -20.86 -17.69
N SER A 131 -42.23 -20.09 -16.65
CA SER A 131 -43.13 -19.07 -16.10
C SER A 131 -42.35 -17.88 -15.55
N TYR A 132 -43.06 -16.86 -15.06
CA TYR A 132 -42.50 -15.60 -14.58
C TYR A 132 -41.26 -15.73 -13.65
N PRO A 133 -41.13 -16.70 -12.71
CA PRO A 133 -39.96 -16.77 -11.83
C PRO A 133 -38.67 -17.05 -12.59
N HIS A 134 -38.75 -17.77 -13.72
CA HIS A 134 -37.57 -18.05 -14.55
C HIS A 134 -37.06 -16.79 -15.25
N VAL A 135 -37.97 -15.94 -15.72
CA VAL A 135 -37.62 -14.66 -16.35
C VAL A 135 -37.02 -13.72 -15.31
N GLU A 136 -37.69 -13.56 -14.18
CA GLU A 136 -37.24 -12.69 -13.09
C GLU A 136 -35.90 -13.13 -12.51
N SER A 137 -35.69 -14.43 -12.32
CA SER A 137 -34.41 -14.97 -11.85
C SER A 137 -33.29 -14.65 -12.83
N PHE A 138 -33.56 -14.72 -14.14
CA PHE A 138 -32.57 -14.37 -15.15
C PHE A 138 -32.29 -12.86 -15.19
N TRP A 139 -33.31 -12.03 -15.03
CA TRP A 139 -33.14 -10.59 -14.89
C TRP A 139 -32.30 -10.21 -13.68
N LEU A 140 -32.54 -10.84 -12.53
CA LEU A 140 -31.69 -10.66 -11.34
C LEU A 140 -30.24 -11.10 -11.61
N PHE A 141 -30.05 -12.22 -12.31
CA PHE A 141 -28.72 -12.65 -12.73
C PHE A 141 -28.03 -11.61 -13.61
N ILE A 142 -28.72 -11.04 -14.60
CA ILE A 142 -28.18 -9.98 -15.46
C ILE A 142 -27.80 -8.76 -14.61
N GLN A 143 -28.70 -8.29 -13.74
CA GLN A 143 -28.45 -7.13 -12.88
C GLN A 143 -27.23 -7.31 -11.96
N SER A 144 -27.06 -8.52 -11.41
CA SER A 144 -25.97 -8.81 -10.47
C SER A 144 -24.63 -9.12 -11.15
N ASN A 145 -24.63 -9.56 -12.41
CA ASN A 145 -23.43 -10.16 -13.00
C ASN A 145 -23.02 -9.55 -14.34
N LEU A 146 -23.87 -8.78 -15.01
CA LEU A 146 -23.52 -8.22 -16.33
C LEU A 146 -22.22 -7.43 -16.27
N SER A 147 -21.97 -6.61 -15.24
CA SER A 147 -20.73 -5.85 -15.10
C SER A 147 -19.46 -6.72 -14.99
N LYS A 148 -19.58 -7.99 -14.59
CA LYS A 148 -18.45 -8.91 -14.40
C LYS A 148 -17.94 -9.53 -15.70
N PHE A 149 -18.75 -9.57 -16.76
CA PHE A 149 -18.35 -10.10 -18.07
C PHE A 149 -17.49 -9.11 -18.87
N ILE A 150 -16.40 -8.64 -18.28
CA ILE A 150 -15.41 -7.74 -18.91
C ILE A 150 -14.45 -8.59 -19.72
N VAL A 151 -14.16 -8.21 -20.97
CA VAL A 151 -13.16 -8.91 -21.78
C VAL A 151 -11.77 -8.73 -21.14
N ASN A 152 -11.13 -9.85 -20.86
CA ASN A 152 -9.79 -9.95 -20.30
C ASN A 152 -8.79 -9.44 -21.34
N GLY A 153 -8.24 -8.24 -21.16
CA GLY A 153 -7.14 -7.74 -22.00
C GLY A 153 -5.79 -8.43 -21.73
N GLY A 154 -5.76 -9.42 -20.83
CA GLY A 154 -4.53 -10.05 -20.35
C GLY A 154 -3.75 -9.15 -19.40
N ARG A 155 -2.52 -9.58 -19.08
CA ARG A 155 -1.48 -8.81 -18.41
C ARG A 155 -1.23 -7.50 -19.14
N GLU A 156 -1.00 -7.56 -20.45
CA GLU A 156 -0.70 -6.37 -21.28
C GLU A 156 -1.86 -5.37 -21.28
N GLY A 157 -3.10 -5.85 -21.34
CA GLY A 157 -4.27 -4.98 -21.26
C GLY A 157 -4.39 -4.28 -19.90
N LEU A 158 -4.02 -4.94 -18.80
CA LEU A 158 -3.99 -4.30 -17.48
C LEU A 158 -2.86 -3.28 -17.37
N LEU A 159 -1.66 -3.59 -17.87
CA LEU A 159 -0.53 -2.65 -17.88
C LEU A 159 -0.86 -1.38 -18.68
N ASN A 160 -1.51 -1.52 -19.84
CA ASN A 160 -2.02 -0.37 -20.61
C ASN A 160 -3.05 0.46 -19.85
N LYS A 161 -3.91 -0.17 -19.03
CA LYS A 161 -4.86 0.56 -18.16
C LYS A 161 -4.14 1.32 -17.08
N VAL A 162 -3.13 0.73 -16.44
CA VAL A 162 -2.27 1.40 -15.46
C VAL A 162 -1.60 2.62 -16.10
N GLU A 163 -0.94 2.43 -17.24
CA GLU A 163 -0.24 3.49 -17.96
C GLU A 163 -1.18 4.67 -18.27
N LYS A 164 -2.39 4.41 -18.76
CA LYS A 164 -3.37 5.46 -19.09
C LYS A 164 -4.04 6.07 -17.85
N HIS A 165 -4.27 5.30 -16.79
CA HIS A 165 -4.94 5.80 -15.58
C HIS A 165 -4.08 6.80 -14.83
N PHE A 166 -2.78 6.57 -14.79
CA PHE A 166 -1.85 7.42 -14.05
C PHE A 166 -1.20 8.51 -14.90
N ASP A 167 -1.36 8.50 -16.23
CA ASP A 167 -0.98 9.61 -17.11
C ASP A 167 -2.05 10.72 -17.11
N PRO A 168 -1.72 11.95 -16.62
CA PRO A 168 -2.64 13.08 -16.60
C PRO A 168 -3.17 13.52 -17.97
N LYS A 169 -2.55 13.07 -19.07
CA LYS A 169 -3.03 13.34 -20.44
C LYS A 169 -4.32 12.58 -20.76
N PHE A 170 -4.53 11.42 -20.14
CA PHE A 170 -5.66 10.54 -20.43
C PHE A 170 -6.68 10.52 -19.30
N THR A 171 -6.24 10.65 -18.04
CA THR A 171 -7.09 10.50 -16.87
C THR A 171 -6.89 11.67 -15.91
N GLN A 172 -7.99 12.21 -15.37
CA GLN A 172 -7.90 13.30 -14.39
C GLN A 172 -7.22 12.81 -13.10
N PRO A 173 -6.34 13.61 -12.48
CA PRO A 173 -5.74 13.25 -11.20
C PRO A 173 -6.80 12.94 -10.13
N GLY A 174 -6.62 11.84 -9.41
CA GLY A 174 -7.52 11.43 -8.31
C GLY A 174 -8.74 10.62 -8.72
N GLN A 175 -8.87 10.23 -9.99
CA GLN A 175 -9.88 9.25 -10.42
C GLN A 175 -9.66 7.88 -9.76
N ASP A 176 -10.76 7.18 -9.46
CA ASP A 176 -10.76 5.88 -8.79
C ASP A 176 -9.97 4.82 -9.58
N TYR A 177 -8.97 4.20 -8.96
CA TYR A 177 -8.16 3.13 -9.53
C TYR A 177 -8.54 1.74 -9.00
N SER A 178 -9.57 1.61 -8.17
CA SER A 178 -9.95 0.33 -7.53
C SER A 178 -10.16 -0.78 -8.56
N TYR A 179 -10.75 -0.42 -9.71
CA TYR A 179 -10.97 -1.34 -10.83
C TYR A 179 -9.68 -1.98 -11.39
N ILE A 180 -8.52 -1.34 -11.23
CA ILE A 180 -7.21 -1.88 -11.63
C ILE A 180 -6.78 -2.96 -10.64
N ILE A 181 -6.84 -2.65 -9.34
CA ILE A 181 -6.43 -3.55 -8.26
C ILE A 181 -7.27 -4.82 -8.28
N GLU A 182 -8.59 -4.69 -8.48
CA GLU A 182 -9.52 -5.83 -8.59
C GLU A 182 -9.19 -6.78 -9.76
N GLN A 183 -8.56 -6.27 -10.82
CA GLN A 183 -8.20 -7.07 -12.00
C GLN A 183 -6.89 -7.84 -11.84
N ILE A 184 -5.97 -7.40 -10.97
CA ILE A 184 -4.65 -8.02 -10.75
C ILE A 184 -4.74 -9.56 -10.61
N PRO A 185 -5.53 -10.14 -9.67
CA PRO A 185 -5.58 -11.59 -9.48
C PRO A 185 -6.32 -12.33 -10.61
N LEU A 186 -7.04 -11.59 -11.48
CA LEU A 186 -7.81 -12.19 -12.56
C LEU A 186 -6.99 -12.35 -13.85
N VAL A 187 -6.00 -11.46 -14.07
CA VAL A 187 -5.24 -11.43 -15.33
C VAL A 187 -4.01 -12.34 -15.34
N VAL A 188 -3.38 -12.58 -14.19
CA VAL A 188 -2.17 -13.44 -14.07
C VAL A 188 -2.38 -14.57 -13.07
N LYS A 189 -1.49 -15.57 -13.09
CA LYS A 189 -1.47 -16.60 -12.03
C LYS A 189 -0.97 -15.99 -10.72
N ILE A 190 -1.33 -16.59 -9.59
CA ILE A 190 -0.86 -16.16 -8.25
C ILE A 190 0.68 -16.04 -8.22
N SER A 191 1.40 -17.01 -8.78
CA SER A 191 2.87 -17.01 -8.86
C SER A 191 3.47 -15.95 -9.78
N GLU A 192 2.66 -15.21 -10.53
CA GLU A 192 3.09 -14.17 -11.48
C GLU A 192 2.66 -12.77 -11.02
N ILE A 193 1.94 -12.66 -9.89
CA ILE A 193 1.51 -11.38 -9.33
C ILE A 193 2.71 -10.51 -8.99
N SER A 194 3.76 -11.06 -8.36
CA SER A 194 4.99 -10.32 -8.03
C SER A 194 5.65 -9.71 -9.27
N ASN A 195 5.75 -10.49 -10.36
CA ASN A 195 6.26 -10.00 -11.63
C ASN A 195 5.35 -8.93 -12.25
N LEU A 196 4.03 -9.06 -12.14
CA LEU A 196 3.10 -8.03 -12.62
C LEU A 196 3.24 -6.73 -11.82
N LEU A 197 3.39 -6.81 -10.50
CA LEU A 197 3.63 -5.65 -9.64
C LEU A 197 4.97 -4.98 -9.99
N ASN A 198 5.99 -5.74 -10.37
CA ASN A 198 7.24 -5.17 -10.87
C ASN A 198 7.04 -4.36 -12.16
N ASP A 199 6.32 -4.90 -13.15
CA ASP A 199 6.02 -4.16 -14.38
C ASP A 199 5.21 -2.88 -14.10
N ILE A 200 4.24 -2.96 -13.18
CA ILE A 200 3.47 -1.79 -12.72
C ILE A 200 4.40 -0.76 -12.08
N HIS A 201 5.29 -1.20 -11.21
CA HIS A 201 6.28 -0.32 -10.57
C HIS A 201 7.14 0.41 -11.59
N GLU A 202 7.68 -0.30 -12.59
CA GLU A 202 8.49 0.29 -13.66
C GLU A 202 7.70 1.31 -14.51
N ILE A 203 6.42 1.05 -14.80
CA ILE A 203 5.56 2.01 -15.52
C ILE A 203 5.39 3.28 -14.70
N LEU A 204 5.00 3.13 -13.43
CA LEU A 204 4.71 4.28 -12.56
C LEU A 204 5.97 5.08 -12.25
N GLU A 205 7.11 4.43 -12.07
CA GLU A 205 8.40 5.11 -11.88
C GLU A 205 8.76 5.97 -13.11
N LYS A 206 8.59 5.45 -14.33
CA LYS A 206 8.86 6.19 -15.58
C LYS A 206 7.93 7.40 -15.78
N GLN A 207 6.69 7.30 -15.30
CA GLN A 207 5.68 8.37 -15.42
C GLN A 207 5.77 9.44 -14.32
N SER A 208 6.62 9.23 -13.32
CA SER A 208 6.72 10.07 -12.14
C SER A 208 8.14 10.61 -11.95
N SER A 209 8.46 11.06 -10.74
CA SER A 209 9.80 11.48 -10.34
C SER A 209 10.47 10.41 -9.47
N TYR A 210 11.77 10.52 -9.27
CA TYR A 210 12.47 9.75 -8.23
C TYR A 210 11.70 9.83 -6.89
N MET A 211 11.61 8.71 -6.15
CA MET A 211 10.90 8.60 -4.86
C MET A 211 9.38 8.86 -4.94
N TYR A 212 8.72 8.40 -6.00
CA TYR A 212 7.31 8.70 -6.28
C TYR A 212 6.31 8.20 -5.23
N ILE A 213 6.68 7.19 -4.43
CA ILE A 213 5.83 6.66 -3.36
C ILE A 213 6.05 7.34 -2.00
N GLU A 214 7.06 8.20 -1.84
CA GLU A 214 7.32 8.88 -0.56
C GLU A 214 6.29 9.99 -0.25
N ASN A 215 5.65 10.53 -1.28
CA ASN A 215 4.61 11.54 -1.10
C ASN A 215 3.33 10.91 -0.53
N LYS A 216 3.19 10.93 0.81
CA LYS A 216 2.01 10.42 1.56
C LYS A 216 0.67 11.08 1.19
N LYS A 217 0.67 12.11 0.32
CA LYS A 217 -0.54 12.76 -0.23
C LYS A 217 -0.74 12.48 -1.73
N GLY A 218 0.18 11.78 -2.37
CA GLY A 218 0.18 11.50 -3.80
C GLY A 218 -0.64 10.26 -4.16
N VAL A 219 -1.16 10.22 -5.39
CA VAL A 219 -1.98 9.11 -5.88
C VAL A 219 -1.21 7.78 -5.90
N TYR A 220 0.08 7.81 -6.19
CA TYR A 220 0.93 6.61 -6.22
C TYR A 220 1.11 5.98 -4.84
N TYR A 221 1.27 6.80 -3.80
CA TYR A 221 1.30 6.32 -2.42
C TYR A 221 -0.01 5.59 -2.08
N PHE A 222 -1.17 6.17 -2.40
CA PHE A 222 -2.45 5.53 -2.10
C PHE A 222 -2.65 4.23 -2.89
N PHE A 223 -2.29 4.21 -4.18
CA PHE A 223 -2.35 3.00 -4.99
C PHE A 223 -1.53 1.85 -4.40
N TRP A 224 -0.27 2.12 -4.04
CA TRP A 224 0.60 1.12 -3.43
C TRP A 224 0.19 0.75 -2.01
N LYS A 225 -0.38 1.69 -1.25
CA LYS A 225 -0.95 1.42 0.07
C LYS A 225 -2.11 0.43 -0.04
N ASP A 226 -3.01 0.61 -1.01
CA ASP A 226 -4.16 -0.27 -1.20
C ASP A 226 -3.74 -1.68 -1.67
N ILE A 227 -2.65 -1.79 -2.43
CA ILE A 227 -2.02 -3.09 -2.75
C ILE A 227 -1.38 -3.69 -1.48
N ALA A 228 -0.54 -2.93 -0.79
CA ALA A 228 0.19 -3.40 0.38
C ALA A 228 -0.75 -3.91 1.46
N PHE A 229 -1.86 -3.21 1.72
CA PHE A 229 -2.86 -3.54 2.73
C PHE A 229 -4.14 -4.16 2.16
N SER A 230 -4.07 -4.74 0.96
CA SER A 230 -5.21 -5.41 0.34
C SER A 230 -5.75 -6.53 1.22
N ILE A 231 -7.08 -6.61 1.33
CA ILE A 231 -7.77 -7.74 1.97
C ILE A 231 -7.65 -9.03 1.14
N ASN A 232 -7.32 -8.92 -0.15
CA ASN A 232 -7.07 -10.07 -1.00
C ASN A 232 -5.68 -10.62 -0.67
N LYS A 233 -5.67 -11.83 -0.07
CA LYS A 233 -4.45 -12.52 0.33
C LYS A 233 -3.49 -12.76 -0.83
N GLU A 234 -3.98 -13.06 -2.03
CA GLU A 234 -3.13 -13.31 -3.21
C GLU A 234 -2.37 -12.04 -3.62
N ILE A 235 -3.04 -10.88 -3.58
CA ILE A 235 -2.40 -9.59 -3.85
C ILE A 235 -1.38 -9.26 -2.76
N ASN A 236 -1.73 -9.45 -1.49
CA ASN A 236 -0.83 -9.15 -0.38
C ASN A 236 0.42 -10.07 -0.38
N ASP A 237 0.25 -11.38 -0.59
CA ASP A 237 1.36 -12.33 -0.70
C ASP A 237 2.25 -11.99 -1.92
N GLY A 238 1.64 -11.66 -3.06
CA GLY A 238 2.35 -11.21 -4.25
C GLY A 238 3.11 -9.89 -4.04
N PHE A 239 2.57 -8.97 -3.25
CA PHE A 239 3.26 -7.73 -2.86
C PHE A 239 4.49 -8.01 -2.00
N ILE A 240 4.40 -8.92 -1.02
CA ILE A 240 5.57 -9.30 -0.21
C ILE A 240 6.65 -9.95 -1.07
N GLU A 241 6.29 -10.81 -2.01
CA GLU A 241 7.25 -11.40 -2.95
C GLU A 241 7.89 -10.33 -3.85
N PHE A 242 7.09 -9.39 -4.37
CA PHE A 242 7.57 -8.25 -5.15
C PHE A 242 8.59 -7.40 -4.38
N ILE A 243 8.26 -6.91 -3.17
CA ILE A 243 9.18 -6.02 -2.43
C ILE A 243 10.42 -6.76 -1.92
N THR A 244 10.39 -8.09 -1.82
CA THR A 244 11.57 -8.89 -1.40
C THR A 244 12.40 -9.40 -2.58
N SER A 245 12.06 -9.02 -3.82
CA SER A 245 12.77 -9.44 -5.03
C SER A 245 14.12 -8.74 -5.23
N ASN A 246 14.26 -7.50 -4.77
CA ASN A 246 15.47 -6.67 -4.86
C ASN A 246 15.61 -5.79 -3.62
N HIS A 247 16.85 -5.58 -3.15
CA HIS A 247 17.18 -4.72 -2.02
C HIS A 247 16.74 -3.26 -2.21
N GLU A 248 16.80 -2.71 -3.42
CA GLU A 248 16.42 -1.33 -3.69
C GLU A 248 14.90 -1.14 -3.49
N ILE A 249 14.10 -1.97 -4.16
CA ILE A 249 12.63 -2.03 -3.98
C ILE A 249 12.29 -2.32 -2.52
N PHE A 250 12.98 -3.27 -1.88
CA PHE A 250 12.76 -3.58 -0.48
C PHE A 250 12.90 -2.33 0.41
N ILE A 251 14.00 -1.60 0.27
CA ILE A 251 14.26 -0.39 1.06
C ILE A 251 13.21 0.67 0.76
N GLU A 252 12.90 0.92 -0.51
CA GLU A 252 11.93 1.93 -0.94
C GLU A 252 10.54 1.69 -0.31
N PHE A 253 10.06 0.44 -0.34
CA PHE A 253 8.73 0.12 0.16
C PHE A 253 8.66 0.01 1.69
N ILE A 254 9.69 -0.52 2.36
CA ILE A 254 9.65 -0.63 3.83
C ILE A 254 9.80 0.72 4.53
N THR A 255 10.48 1.70 3.91
CA THR A 255 10.58 3.05 4.49
C THR A 255 9.27 3.83 4.38
N VAL A 256 8.36 3.39 3.51
CA VAL A 256 7.02 3.95 3.33
C VAL A 256 5.95 3.15 4.08
N TYR A 257 6.07 1.81 4.11
CA TYR A 257 5.14 0.88 4.76
C TYR A 257 5.86 0.01 5.80
N PRO A 258 6.36 0.59 6.91
CA PRO A 258 7.18 -0.13 7.90
C PRO A 258 6.46 -1.33 8.52
N GLU A 259 5.13 -1.32 8.58
CA GLU A 259 4.31 -2.43 9.11
C GLU A 259 4.49 -3.72 8.33
N LYS A 260 4.88 -3.64 7.05
CA LYS A 260 5.13 -4.81 6.19
C LYS A 260 6.47 -5.48 6.46
N LEU A 261 7.37 -4.85 7.21
CA LEU A 261 8.67 -5.43 7.55
C LEU A 261 8.53 -6.80 8.24
N LEU A 262 7.55 -6.96 9.14
CA LEU A 262 7.35 -8.22 9.85
C LEU A 262 6.91 -9.35 8.91
N MET A 263 6.14 -9.03 7.86
CA MET A 263 5.72 -10.01 6.85
C MET A 263 6.91 -10.50 6.00
N CYS A 264 7.96 -9.69 5.89
CA CYS A 264 9.19 -10.03 5.19
C CYS A 264 10.18 -10.86 6.03
N SER A 265 9.90 -11.08 7.32
CA SER A 265 10.82 -11.73 8.27
C SER A 265 11.24 -13.16 7.88
N LYS A 266 10.44 -13.85 7.07
CA LYS A 266 10.77 -15.19 6.53
C LYS A 266 11.98 -15.18 5.58
N LYS A 267 12.37 -14.03 5.05
CA LYS A 267 13.55 -13.86 4.19
C LYS A 267 14.75 -13.51 5.07
N GLU A 268 15.28 -14.50 5.80
CA GLU A 268 16.31 -14.29 6.84
C GLU A 268 17.57 -13.59 6.32
N GLU A 269 18.06 -13.98 5.14
CA GLU A 269 19.24 -13.37 4.51
C GLU A 269 19.02 -11.89 4.19
N LEU A 270 17.85 -11.56 3.60
CA LEU A 270 17.45 -10.19 3.30
C LEU A 270 17.35 -9.35 4.57
N MET A 271 16.72 -9.87 5.63
CA MET A 271 16.62 -9.18 6.91
C MET A 271 18.01 -8.95 7.50
N ARG A 272 18.87 -9.97 7.50
CA ARG A 272 20.24 -9.87 8.01
C ARG A 272 21.03 -8.79 7.28
N LEU A 273 20.95 -8.78 5.95
CA LEU A 273 21.60 -7.77 5.13
C LEU A 273 21.02 -6.36 5.37
N PHE A 274 19.70 -6.26 5.52
CA PHE A 274 19.02 -5.01 5.81
C PHE A 274 19.53 -4.34 7.07
N TRP A 275 19.45 -4.99 8.24
CA TRP A 275 19.85 -4.35 9.50
C TRP A 275 21.37 -4.22 9.69
N ARG A 276 22.18 -5.06 9.01
CA ARG A 276 23.66 -4.93 9.07
C ARG A 276 24.22 -3.86 8.15
N GLU A 277 23.70 -3.76 6.92
CA GLU A 277 24.30 -2.94 5.89
C GLU A 277 23.44 -1.75 5.46
N PHE A 278 22.15 -1.97 5.19
CA PHE A 278 21.31 -0.96 4.56
C PHE A 278 20.68 0.03 5.55
N PHE A 279 20.35 -0.43 6.75
CA PHE A 279 19.62 0.35 7.76
C PHE A 279 20.27 1.69 8.13
N PHE A 280 21.60 1.74 8.09
CA PHE A 280 22.37 2.95 8.43
C PHE A 280 22.89 3.70 7.19
N LYS A 281 22.44 3.34 5.98
CA LYS A 281 22.74 4.08 4.73
C LYS A 281 21.70 5.18 4.51
N ARG A 282 22.03 6.12 3.62
CA ARG A 282 21.25 7.36 3.37
C ARG A 282 19.76 7.11 3.14
N GLY A 283 19.39 6.07 2.38
CA GLY A 283 17.98 5.77 2.05
C GLY A 283 17.10 5.49 3.28
N VAL A 284 17.62 4.75 4.27
CA VAL A 284 16.87 4.43 5.50
C VAL A 284 17.13 5.47 6.58
N LEU A 285 18.36 5.96 6.71
CA LEU A 285 18.76 6.87 7.78
C LEU A 285 17.99 8.21 7.76
N GLY A 286 17.62 8.68 6.57
CA GLY A 286 16.90 9.94 6.37
C GLY A 286 15.37 9.82 6.42
N CYS A 287 14.82 8.61 6.33
CA CYS A 287 13.38 8.42 6.23
C CYS A 287 12.66 8.79 7.54
N ASP A 288 11.39 9.18 7.46
CA ASP A 288 10.57 9.52 8.63
C ASP A 288 10.32 8.30 9.53
N GLU A 289 10.27 7.10 8.93
CA GLU A 289 9.97 5.85 9.62
C GLU A 289 11.21 5.18 10.24
N PHE A 290 12.38 5.83 10.24
CA PHE A 290 13.65 5.26 10.70
C PHE A 290 13.54 4.60 12.09
N TRP A 291 12.94 5.31 13.06
CA TRP A 291 12.78 4.79 14.42
C TRP A 291 11.73 3.71 14.53
N ASN A 292 10.64 3.80 13.76
CA ASN A 292 9.63 2.75 13.71
C ASN A 292 10.23 1.45 13.19
N LEU A 293 11.04 1.51 12.14
CA LEU A 293 11.77 0.35 11.63
C LEU A 293 12.74 -0.22 12.67
N ALA A 294 13.51 0.61 13.36
CA ALA A 294 14.41 0.16 14.44
C ALA A 294 13.64 -0.59 15.54
N ILE A 295 12.51 -0.03 15.96
CA ILE A 295 11.67 -0.58 17.01
C ILE A 295 11.03 -1.90 16.55
N ILE A 296 10.56 -2.00 15.31
CA ILE A 296 10.03 -3.26 14.75
C ILE A 296 11.10 -4.35 14.78
N LEU A 297 12.33 -4.04 14.36
CA LEU A 297 13.45 -4.99 14.37
C LEU A 297 13.77 -5.49 15.79
N LEU A 298 13.76 -4.59 16.77
CA LEU A 298 14.08 -4.89 18.16
C LEU A 298 12.95 -5.66 18.87
N ASN A 299 11.70 -5.18 18.78
CA ASN A 299 10.54 -5.74 19.48
C ASN A 299 10.18 -7.13 18.95
N ASN A 300 10.34 -7.37 17.65
CA ASN A 300 10.02 -8.66 17.02
C ASN A 300 11.20 -9.64 17.01
N LYS A 301 12.28 -9.34 17.72
CA LYS A 301 13.47 -10.22 17.85
C LYS A 301 14.09 -10.60 16.49
N ILE A 302 13.93 -9.76 15.47
CA ILE A 302 14.57 -9.95 14.14
C ILE A 302 16.09 -9.89 14.28
N ILE A 303 16.58 -9.05 15.20
CA ILE A 303 18.00 -8.99 15.55
C ILE A 303 18.30 -10.02 16.65
N PRO A 304 19.27 -10.95 16.42
CA PRO A 304 19.69 -11.92 17.42
C PRO A 304 20.19 -11.24 18.70
N THR A 305 19.91 -11.83 19.87
CA THR A 305 20.13 -11.21 21.19
C THR A 305 21.58 -10.73 21.37
N GLU A 306 22.53 -11.53 20.94
CA GLU A 306 23.97 -11.30 20.96
C GLU A 306 24.44 -10.11 20.10
N GLU A 307 23.69 -9.72 19.07
CA GLU A 307 24.04 -8.59 18.19
C GLU A 307 23.24 -7.31 18.53
N ARG A 308 22.24 -7.39 19.43
CA ARG A 308 21.34 -6.27 19.76
C ARG A 308 22.08 -5.07 20.33
N ASP A 309 22.97 -5.28 21.30
CA ASP A 309 23.69 -4.17 21.94
C ASP A 309 24.52 -3.38 20.91
N THR A 310 25.18 -4.09 19.99
CA THR A 310 25.95 -3.47 18.90
C THR A 310 25.03 -2.67 17.96
N PHE A 311 23.85 -3.17 17.64
CA PHE A 311 22.87 -2.45 16.83
C PHE A 311 22.35 -1.20 17.55
N VAL A 312 21.97 -1.31 18.82
CA VAL A 312 21.48 -0.18 19.64
C VAL A 312 22.56 0.89 19.82
N ARG A 313 23.82 0.48 20.00
CA ARG A 313 24.95 1.41 20.01
C ARG A 313 25.06 2.18 18.70
N LYS A 314 24.93 1.50 17.56
CA LYS A 314 24.91 2.19 16.25
C LYS A 314 23.71 3.13 16.11
N LEU A 315 22.51 2.75 16.57
CA LEU A 315 21.33 3.63 16.60
C LEU A 315 21.60 4.89 17.42
N ALA A 316 22.15 4.75 18.62
CA ALA A 316 22.49 5.86 19.50
C ALA A 316 23.42 6.86 18.83
N LEU A 317 24.41 6.38 18.06
CA LEU A 317 25.43 7.21 17.44
C LEU A 317 25.02 7.81 16.08
N LYS A 318 24.22 7.08 15.30
CA LYS A 318 23.90 7.47 13.91
C LYS A 318 22.50 8.05 13.72
N GLY A 319 21.55 7.82 14.64
CA GLY A 319 20.18 8.31 14.50
C GLY A 319 20.11 9.83 14.38
N VAL A 320 19.58 10.31 13.25
CA VAL A 320 19.64 11.73 12.82
C VAL A 320 18.45 12.54 13.32
N LYS A 321 17.22 12.04 13.14
CA LYS A 321 15.99 12.68 13.64
C LYS A 321 15.79 12.27 15.11
N ARG A 322 15.44 13.19 16.01
CA ARG A 322 15.31 12.90 17.45
C ARG A 322 13.92 13.24 17.99
N ASP A 323 12.96 13.45 17.10
CA ASP A 323 11.56 13.72 17.40
C ASP A 323 10.81 12.41 17.65
N LEU A 324 11.18 11.73 18.74
CA LEU A 324 10.58 10.48 19.18
C LEU A 324 9.36 10.77 20.05
N ASN A 325 8.29 10.01 19.87
CA ASN A 325 7.15 10.04 20.79
C ASN A 325 7.43 9.23 22.07
N ASP A 326 6.59 9.40 23.09
CA ASP A 326 6.78 8.77 24.40
C ASP A 326 6.83 7.24 24.35
N GLU A 327 6.04 6.61 23.48
CA GLU A 327 6.04 5.15 23.31
C GLU A 327 7.36 4.66 22.71
N GLN A 328 7.86 5.36 21.69
CA GLN A 328 9.15 5.06 21.07
C GLN A 328 10.29 5.26 22.06
N ILE A 329 10.27 6.35 22.84
CA ILE A 329 11.26 6.61 23.91
C ILE A 329 11.23 5.46 24.92
N LYS A 330 10.05 5.09 25.43
CA LYS A 330 9.89 4.00 26.40
C LYS A 330 10.44 2.68 25.84
N SER A 331 10.13 2.36 24.58
CA SER A 331 10.65 1.16 23.92
C SER A 331 12.18 1.20 23.80
N LEU A 332 12.76 2.30 23.36
CA LEU A 332 14.21 2.41 23.16
C LEU A 332 14.99 2.42 24.48
N LYS A 333 14.40 2.91 25.57
CA LYS A 333 14.95 2.79 26.93
C LYS A 333 15.14 1.35 27.36
N THR A 334 14.19 0.46 27.09
CA THR A 334 14.32 -0.97 27.49
C THR A 334 15.48 -1.67 26.78
N TYR A 335 15.91 -1.17 25.63
CA TYR A 335 17.07 -1.69 24.89
C TYR A 335 18.39 -0.99 25.23
N GLY A 336 18.38 -0.01 26.16
CA GLY A 336 19.59 0.67 26.59
C GLY A 336 20.10 1.75 25.64
N LEU A 337 19.25 2.32 24.77
CA LEU A 337 19.66 3.40 23.86
C LEU A 337 20.31 4.56 24.63
N PHE A 338 19.65 5.03 25.69
CA PHE A 338 20.10 6.16 26.50
C PHE A 338 21.40 5.89 27.27
N LYS A 339 21.67 4.62 27.62
CA LYS A 339 22.97 4.22 28.17
C LYS A 339 24.10 4.50 27.17
N HIS A 340 23.94 4.08 25.91
CA HIS A 340 24.94 4.33 24.86
C HIS A 340 25.09 5.81 24.51
N ILE A 341 23.98 6.57 24.55
CA ILE A 341 24.02 8.04 24.38
C ILE A 341 24.86 8.67 25.49
N ARG A 342 24.59 8.27 26.75
CA ARG A 342 25.29 8.77 27.93
C ARG A 342 26.78 8.48 27.87
N GLU A 343 27.15 7.23 27.55
CA GLU A 343 28.54 6.81 27.41
C GLU A 343 29.27 7.68 26.37
N TYR A 344 28.66 7.84 25.20
CA TYR A 344 29.24 8.60 24.10
C TYR A 344 29.39 10.11 24.38
N LEU A 345 28.41 10.73 25.03
CA LEU A 345 28.40 12.17 25.27
C LEU A 345 29.21 12.56 26.51
N PHE A 346 29.04 11.85 27.63
CA PHE A 346 29.52 12.30 28.93
C PHE A 346 30.68 11.46 29.49
N VAL A 347 30.77 10.17 29.15
CA VAL A 347 31.79 9.27 29.72
C VAL A 347 33.06 9.25 28.87
N ASP A 348 32.95 9.25 27.55
CA ASP A 348 34.10 9.25 26.62
C ASP A 348 34.84 10.61 26.55
N ASP A 349 34.69 11.45 27.59
CA ASP A 349 35.29 12.79 27.76
C ASP A 349 35.12 13.75 26.58
N LYS A 350 34.21 13.50 25.63
CA LYS A 350 34.03 14.36 24.46
C LYS A 350 33.75 15.81 24.80
N LEU A 351 32.97 16.05 25.85
CA LEU A 351 32.60 17.40 26.30
C LEU A 351 33.71 18.07 27.12
N THR A 352 34.65 17.31 27.68
CA THR A 352 35.75 17.80 28.52
C THR A 352 37.12 17.67 27.86
N GLN A 353 37.18 17.24 26.59
CA GLN A 353 38.41 17.16 25.82
C GLN A 353 39.06 18.55 25.69
N LEU A 354 40.34 18.62 26.08
CA LEU A 354 41.15 19.84 25.97
C LEU A 354 41.08 20.37 24.52
N HIS A 355 40.77 21.67 24.38
CA HIS A 355 40.58 22.40 23.12
C HIS A 355 39.37 22.02 22.25
N ASN A 356 38.71 20.88 22.47
CA ASN A 356 37.60 20.41 21.62
C ASN A 356 36.24 20.32 22.32
N GLY A 357 36.19 20.47 23.65
CA GLY A 357 34.94 20.36 24.42
C GLY A 357 33.81 21.26 23.92
N TYR A 358 34.08 22.55 23.68
CA TYR A 358 33.08 23.49 23.16
C TYR A 358 32.63 23.17 21.73
N HIS A 359 33.56 22.75 20.87
CA HIS A 359 33.22 22.33 19.51
C HIS A 359 32.33 21.08 19.52
N ASN A 360 32.68 20.09 20.34
CA ASN A 360 31.91 18.87 20.51
C ASN A 360 30.52 19.14 21.10
N ALA A 361 30.42 20.03 22.08
CA ALA A 361 29.13 20.44 22.65
C ALA A 361 28.23 21.08 21.60
N ASN A 362 28.75 22.06 20.84
CA ASN A 362 27.99 22.71 19.77
C ASN A 362 27.54 21.71 18.68
N LYS A 363 28.44 20.83 18.23
CA LYS A 363 28.14 19.79 17.23
C LYS A 363 27.07 18.79 17.69
N ASN A 364 27.01 18.50 18.98
CA ASN A 364 26.06 17.54 19.57
C ASN A 364 24.95 18.23 20.36
N SER A 365 24.71 19.52 20.15
CA SER A 365 23.82 20.33 20.98
C SER A 365 22.41 19.75 21.09
N SER A 366 21.76 19.47 19.95
CA SER A 366 20.45 18.81 19.90
C SER A 366 20.45 17.43 20.55
N PHE A 367 21.56 16.70 20.47
CA PHE A 367 21.71 15.36 21.03
C PHE A 367 21.83 15.39 22.56
N ILE A 368 22.54 16.38 23.10
CA ILE A 368 22.63 16.64 24.54
C ILE A 368 21.26 17.03 25.08
N ILE A 369 20.57 17.98 24.46
CA ILE A 369 19.23 18.42 24.89
C ILE A 369 18.23 17.27 24.82
N PHE A 370 18.29 16.44 23.78
CA PHE A 370 17.46 15.23 23.67
C PHE A 370 17.68 14.28 24.86
N TYR A 371 18.93 14.06 25.28
CA TYR A 371 19.22 13.22 26.45
C TYR A 371 18.62 13.83 27.73
N LEU A 372 18.85 15.11 27.98
CA LEU A 372 18.42 15.80 29.21
C LEU A 372 16.90 15.88 29.36
N LYS A 373 16.16 15.97 28.25
CA LYS A 373 14.68 15.93 28.27
C LYS A 373 14.12 14.57 28.69
N ASN A 374 14.90 13.51 28.55
CA ASN A 374 14.40 12.15 28.61
C ASN A 374 14.98 11.33 29.76
N GLU A 375 16.14 11.69 30.31
CA GLU A 375 16.80 10.92 31.37
C GLU A 375 17.01 11.74 32.65
N PRO A 376 16.94 11.10 33.83
CA PRO A 376 17.30 11.76 35.07
C PRO A 376 18.78 12.12 35.07
N LEU A 377 19.11 13.18 35.81
CA LEU A 377 20.49 13.60 36.02
C LEU A 377 21.22 12.64 36.96
N ASP A 378 22.45 12.30 36.60
CA ASP A 378 23.39 11.65 37.49
C ASP A 378 24.68 12.48 37.63
N ASP A 379 25.49 12.12 38.61
CA ASP A 379 26.67 12.89 39.01
C ASP A 379 27.70 13.06 37.88
N ILE A 380 27.84 12.05 37.00
CA ILE A 380 28.78 12.13 35.86
C ILE A 380 28.25 13.13 34.83
N VAL A 381 26.96 13.07 34.51
CA VAL A 381 26.33 14.02 33.57
C VAL A 381 26.45 15.45 34.11
N VAL A 382 26.11 15.65 35.39
CA VAL A 382 26.16 16.97 36.03
C VAL A 382 27.58 17.52 36.08
N SER A 383 28.57 16.75 36.54
CA SER A 383 29.96 17.22 36.64
C SER A 383 30.54 17.62 35.28
N ARG A 384 30.24 16.85 34.22
CA ARG A 384 30.69 17.13 32.85
C ARG A 384 30.02 18.37 32.26
N LEU A 385 28.71 18.52 32.44
CA LEU A 385 27.99 19.71 31.99
C LEU A 385 28.42 20.96 32.77
N ASN A 386 28.55 20.86 34.09
CA ASN A 386 28.96 21.98 34.92
C ASN A 386 30.36 22.47 34.54
N SER A 387 31.31 21.55 34.32
CA SER A 387 32.66 21.88 33.85
C SER A 387 32.65 22.55 32.47
N LEU A 388 31.80 22.11 31.56
CA LEU A 388 31.66 22.68 30.22
C LEU A 388 31.06 24.11 30.28
N LEU A 389 29.99 24.28 31.06
CA LEU A 389 29.23 25.52 31.17
C LEU A 389 29.97 26.60 31.97
N TYR A 390 30.94 26.22 32.80
CA TYR A 390 31.71 27.18 33.60
C TYR A 390 32.43 28.22 32.71
N GLY A 391 32.94 27.82 31.55
CA GLY A 391 33.64 28.69 30.61
C GLY A 391 32.92 28.95 29.28
N LEU A 392 31.83 28.23 28.97
CA LEU A 392 31.05 28.45 27.76
C LEU A 392 30.07 29.61 27.96
N ARG A 393 30.06 30.58 27.04
CA ARG A 393 29.21 31.78 27.10
C ARG A 393 28.43 32.07 25.80
N PHE A 394 28.70 31.34 24.73
CA PHE A 394 28.08 31.54 23.43
C PHE A 394 28.16 30.26 22.58
N GLY A 395 27.36 30.22 21.51
CA GLY A 395 27.31 29.10 20.56
C GLY A 395 26.01 28.31 20.65
N GLN A 396 25.76 27.48 19.63
CA GLN A 396 24.50 26.76 19.46
C GLN A 396 24.08 25.92 20.67
N PHE A 397 25.03 25.25 21.34
CA PHE A 397 24.71 24.49 22.54
C PHE A 397 24.28 25.41 23.69
N PHE A 398 24.98 26.52 23.90
CA PHE A 398 24.65 27.47 24.96
C PHE A 398 23.23 28.02 24.76
N GLU A 399 22.92 28.49 23.55
CA GLU A 399 21.58 29.00 23.21
C GLU A 399 20.47 27.96 23.46
N LEU A 400 20.63 26.74 22.92
CA LEU A 400 19.65 25.67 23.11
C LEU A 400 19.53 25.22 24.57
N PHE A 401 20.62 25.28 25.34
CA PHE A 401 20.62 24.94 26.75
C PHE A 401 19.94 26.02 27.59
N SER A 402 20.19 27.30 27.32
CA SER A 402 19.47 28.42 27.94
C SER A 402 17.97 28.34 27.67
N ASP A 403 17.57 28.07 26.42
CA ASP A 403 16.16 27.86 26.07
C ASP A 403 15.57 26.64 26.77
N PHE A 404 16.35 25.57 26.94
CA PHE A 404 15.94 24.40 27.70
C PHE A 404 15.70 24.73 29.18
N LEU A 405 16.58 25.51 29.82
CA LEU A 405 16.41 25.94 31.22
C LEU A 405 15.15 26.79 31.40
N LYS A 406 14.94 27.80 30.54
CA LYS A 406 13.74 28.65 30.57
C LYS A 406 12.44 27.83 30.48
N ASN A 407 12.44 26.80 29.65
CA ASN A 407 11.28 25.91 29.49
C ASN A 407 11.17 24.84 30.58
N ASN A 408 12.20 24.64 31.40
CA ASN A 408 12.28 23.61 32.44
C ASN A 408 12.88 24.21 33.73
N PRO A 409 12.22 25.20 34.37
CA PRO A 409 12.80 25.93 35.49
C PRO A 409 13.13 25.04 36.69
N THR A 410 12.43 23.91 36.84
CA THR A 410 12.71 22.92 37.89
C THR A 410 13.99 22.12 37.67
N PHE A 411 14.61 22.18 36.49
CA PHE A 411 15.84 21.46 36.17
C PHE A 411 17.03 21.88 37.05
N ILE A 412 17.08 23.17 37.45
CA ILE A 412 18.17 23.72 38.26
C ILE A 412 18.28 23.06 39.64
N ILE A 413 17.17 22.60 40.21
CA ILE A 413 17.10 22.04 41.56
C ILE A 413 17.95 20.75 41.66
N PRO A 414 17.62 19.65 40.93
CA PRO A 414 18.42 18.43 41.00
C PRO A 414 19.84 18.61 40.46
N PHE A 415 20.06 19.58 39.55
CA PHE A 415 21.40 19.90 39.06
C PHE A 415 22.26 20.51 40.16
N SER A 416 21.76 21.53 40.87
CA SER A 416 22.47 22.23 41.94
C SER A 416 22.76 21.32 43.13
N GLU A 417 21.79 20.49 43.53
CA GLU A 417 21.97 19.49 44.59
C GLU A 417 23.12 18.51 44.28
N SER A 418 23.23 18.06 43.01
CA SER A 418 24.31 17.18 42.58
C SER A 418 25.66 17.91 42.51
N VAL A 419 25.70 19.18 42.10
CA VAL A 419 26.92 20.01 42.10
C VAL A 419 27.45 20.21 43.53
N GLU A 420 26.57 20.55 44.48
CA GLU A 420 26.93 20.74 45.88
C GLU A 420 27.41 19.44 46.52
N ARG A 421 26.67 18.33 46.30
CA ARG A 421 27.07 17.00 46.78
C ARG A 421 28.46 16.59 46.29
N GLN A 422 28.83 17.00 45.08
CA GLN A 422 30.13 16.70 44.48
C GLN A 422 31.23 17.72 44.83
N GLY A 423 30.91 18.80 45.56
CA GLY A 423 31.87 19.82 45.98
C GLY A 423 32.35 20.74 44.87
N PHE A 424 31.55 20.94 43.82
CA PHE A 424 31.84 21.87 42.72
C PHE A 424 31.15 23.23 42.93
N ASN A 425 31.69 24.28 42.30
CA ASN A 425 30.98 25.55 42.16
C ASN A 425 30.01 25.47 40.99
N LEU A 426 28.80 26.01 41.17
CA LEU A 426 27.78 26.05 40.13
C LEU A 426 28.22 26.96 38.97
N ALA A 427 27.96 26.54 37.73
CA ALA A 427 28.32 27.32 36.57
C ALA A 427 27.53 28.64 36.51
N PRO A 428 28.13 29.77 36.06
CA PRO A 428 27.50 31.10 36.11
C PRO A 428 26.19 31.23 35.33
N ILE A 429 25.95 30.38 34.33
CA ILE A 429 24.68 30.35 33.58
C ILE A 429 23.46 30.09 34.49
N PHE A 430 23.65 29.47 35.65
CA PHE A 430 22.59 29.21 36.62
C PHE A 430 22.46 30.32 37.68
N GLU A 431 23.32 31.34 37.66
CA GLU A 431 23.29 32.46 38.61
C GLU A 431 22.37 33.59 38.12
N GLU A 432 22.19 33.75 36.80
CA GLU A 432 21.33 34.78 36.20
C GLU A 432 19.83 34.56 36.51
N ASP A 433 19.38 33.32 36.77
CA ASP A 433 17.97 33.00 37.09
C ASP A 433 17.60 33.18 38.57
N LYS A 434 18.56 33.48 39.46
CA LYS A 434 18.28 33.70 40.90
C LYS A 434 17.72 35.10 41.19
N GLU A 435 18.04 36.10 40.37
CA GLU A 435 17.57 37.48 40.59
C GLU A 435 16.08 37.69 40.22
N GLU A 436 15.48 36.85 39.37
CA GLU A 436 14.05 36.96 38.97
C GLU A 436 13.07 36.21 39.88
N HIS A 437 13.55 35.36 40.81
CA HIS A 437 12.70 34.57 41.71
C HIS A 437 12.75 35.00 43.19
N GLU A 438 13.46 36.08 43.52
CA GLU A 438 13.48 36.71 44.86
C GLU A 438 12.79 38.10 44.91
N VAL A 439 11.80 38.37 44.04
CA VAL A 439 10.94 39.58 44.12
C VAL A 439 9.46 39.23 44.30
#